data_AF-E1CBE0-F1
#
_entry.id   AF-E1CBE0-F1
#
_cell.length_a   1.000
_cell.length_b   1.000
_cell.length_c   1.000
_cell.angle_alpha   90.00
_cell.angle_beta   90.00
_cell.angle_gamma   90.00
#
_symmetry.space_group_name_H-M   'P 1'
#
loop_
_entity.id
_entity.type
_entity.pdbx_description
1 polymer ?
#
loop_
_entity_poly.entity_id
_entity_poly.type
_entity_poly.pdbx_seq_one_letter_code
_entity_poly.pdbx_strand_id
1 'polypeptide(L)'
;HGRRSIDVLKIIAPEKANWDYIKHMEGLLPKNYGDDAVEIPGARSLLSSLTAASHPWAIVTSGTSPLVTGWLNVLQLPIPEHLVVAEDVPNGKPDP
;
A
#
# COMPACT_ATOMS: atom_id res chain seq x y z
N HIS A 1 -5.96 -11.67 6.87
CA HIS A 1 -5.33 -10.38 7.22
C HIS A 1 -4.07 -10.19 6.38
N GLY A 2 -3.79 -8.96 5.93
CA GLY A 2 -2.55 -8.66 5.19
C GLY A 2 -1.33 -8.76 6.10
N ARG A 3 -0.25 -9.38 5.62
CA ARG A 3 1.01 -9.57 6.34
C ARG A 3 2.09 -8.78 5.61
N ARG A 4 2.96 -8.06 6.34
CA ARG A 4 4.05 -7.29 5.72
C ARG A 4 5.08 -8.25 5.13
N SER A 5 5.62 -7.93 3.96
CA SER A 5 6.67 -8.70 3.30
C SER A 5 7.90 -8.89 4.20
N ILE A 6 8.24 -7.87 5.02
CA ILE A 6 9.37 -7.95 5.96
C ILE A 6 9.19 -9.06 7.01
N ASP A 7 7.96 -9.28 7.48
CA ASP A 7 7.67 -10.31 8.49
C ASP A 7 7.68 -11.71 7.90
N VAL A 8 7.44 -11.85 6.59
CA VAL A 8 7.59 -13.12 5.86
C VAL A 8 9.07 -13.39 5.61
N LEU A 9 9.81 -12.42 5.07
CA LEU A 9 11.22 -12.55 4.74
C LEU A 9 12.09 -12.82 5.97
N LYS A 10 11.77 -12.25 7.13
CA LYS A 10 12.44 -12.61 8.40
C LYS A 10 12.43 -14.11 8.71
N ILE A 11 11.44 -14.85 8.20
CA ILE A 11 11.34 -16.30 8.42
C ILE A 11 12.03 -17.08 7.29
N ILE A 12 11.82 -16.69 6.04
CA ILE A 12 12.19 -17.52 4.88
C ILE A 12 13.50 -17.10 4.19
N ALA A 13 13.91 -15.83 4.34
CA ALA A 13 15.10 -15.26 3.72
C ALA A 13 15.56 -14.01 4.50
N PRO A 14 16.10 -14.17 5.73
CA PRO A 14 16.40 -13.06 6.63
C PRO A 14 17.34 -12.01 6.04
N GLU A 15 18.25 -12.43 5.16
CA GLU A 15 19.19 -11.55 4.44
C GLU A 15 18.49 -10.55 3.50
N LYS A 16 17.27 -10.87 3.08
CA LYS A 16 16.41 -10.01 2.25
C LYS A 16 15.42 -9.18 3.06
N ALA A 17 15.35 -9.38 4.37
CA ALA A 17 14.38 -8.70 5.24
C ALA A 17 14.81 -7.27 5.61
N ASN A 18 15.10 -6.45 4.60
CA ASN A 18 15.46 -5.04 4.73
C ASN A 18 14.55 -4.16 3.85
N TRP A 19 14.39 -2.90 4.25
CA TRP A 19 13.46 -1.99 3.58
C TRP A 19 13.85 -1.68 2.14
N ASP A 20 15.14 -1.61 1.82
CA ASP A 20 15.61 -1.31 0.46
C ASP A 20 15.17 -2.40 -0.52
N TYR A 21 15.42 -3.67 -0.16
CA TYR A 21 15.01 -4.82 -0.96
C TYR A 21 13.50 -4.90 -1.12
N ILE A 22 12.75 -4.72 -0.02
CA ILE A 22 11.30 -4.87 -0.03
C ILE A 22 10.62 -3.75 -0.81
N LYS A 23 11.04 -2.49 -0.60
CA LYS A 23 10.55 -1.34 -1.36
C LYS A 23 10.81 -1.49 -2.85
N HIS A 24 11.99 -1.98 -3.20
CA HIS A 24 12.32 -2.28 -4.59
C HIS A 24 11.38 -3.35 -5.16
N MET A 25 11.31 -4.52 -4.51
CA MET A 25 10.52 -5.67 -4.99
C MET A 25 9.03 -5.34 -5.10
N GLU A 26 8.43 -4.76 -4.06
CA GLU A 26 7.01 -4.40 -4.11
C GLU A 26 6.73 -3.26 -5.08
N GLY A 27 7.62 -2.27 -5.19
CA GLY A 27 7.51 -1.18 -6.16
C GLY A 27 7.59 -1.62 -7.63
N LEU A 28 8.05 -2.85 -7.91
CA LEU A 28 7.98 -3.43 -9.25
C LEU A 28 6.57 -3.96 -9.59
N LEU A 29 5.73 -4.28 -8.60
CA LEU A 29 4.41 -4.87 -8.86
C LEU A 29 3.50 -3.93 -9.68
N PRO A 30 3.31 -2.65 -9.31
CA PRO A 30 2.50 -1.74 -10.12
C PRO A 30 3.11 -1.43 -11.48
N LYS A 31 4.43 -1.55 -11.62
CA LYS A 31 5.13 -1.30 -12.89
C LYS A 31 4.96 -2.46 -13.87
N ASN A 32 5.04 -3.69 -13.36
CA ASN A 32 5.05 -4.89 -14.20
C ASN A 32 3.64 -5.44 -14.46
N TYR A 33 2.69 -5.16 -13.57
CA TYR A 33 1.33 -5.70 -13.60
C TYR A 33 0.27 -4.59 -13.51
N GLY A 34 0.64 -3.35 -13.86
CA GLY A 34 -0.27 -2.21 -13.85
C GLY A 34 -1.49 -2.43 -14.74
N ASP A 35 -1.29 -3.03 -15.90
CA ASP A 35 -2.34 -3.27 -16.90
C ASP A 35 -3.37 -4.33 -16.47
N ASP A 36 -3.02 -5.19 -15.51
CA ASP A 36 -3.92 -6.20 -14.94
C ASP A 36 -4.76 -5.64 -13.78
N ALA A 37 -4.43 -4.45 -13.28
CA ALA A 37 -5.10 -3.87 -12.12
C ALA A 37 -6.43 -3.23 -12.51
N VAL A 38 -7.50 -3.65 -11.84
CA VAL A 38 -8.85 -3.10 -12.01
C VAL A 38 -9.32 -2.43 -10.72
N GLU A 39 -9.96 -1.28 -10.86
CA GLU A 39 -10.63 -0.62 -9.76
C GLU A 39 -11.79 -1.49 -9.24
N ILE A 40 -11.94 -1.58 -7.92
CA ILE A 40 -13.15 -2.15 -7.32
C ILE A 40 -14.33 -1.20 -7.57
N PRO A 41 -15.43 -1.66 -8.20
CA PRO A 41 -16.57 -0.78 -8.50
C PRO A 41 -17.05 0.01 -7.28
N GLY A 42 -17.15 1.34 -7.45
CA GLY A 42 -17.60 2.27 -6.41
C GLY A 42 -16.49 2.86 -5.53
N ALA A 43 -15.26 2.33 -5.58
CA ALA A 43 -14.15 2.83 -4.75
C ALA A 43 -13.86 4.31 -5.00
N ARG A 44 -13.69 4.73 -6.27
CA ARG A 44 -13.46 6.14 -6.63
C ARG A 44 -14.62 7.03 -6.20
N SER A 45 -15.86 6.60 -6.45
CA SER A 45 -17.04 7.37 -6.07
C SER A 45 -17.07 7.65 -4.57
N LEU A 46 -16.79 6.63 -3.76
CA LEU A 46 -16.72 6.77 -2.31
C LEU A 46 -15.59 7.74 -1.90
N LEU A 47 -14.37 7.51 -2.37
CA LEU A 47 -13.21 8.34 -2.02
C LEU A 47 -13.41 9.81 -2.44
N SER A 48 -13.92 10.04 -3.66
CA SER A 48 -14.24 11.38 -4.15
C SER A 48 -15.33 12.06 -3.32
N SER A 49 -16.35 11.32 -2.86
CA SER A 49 -17.39 11.90 -1.99
C SER A 49 -16.85 12.31 -0.62
N LEU A 50 -15.94 11.52 -0.03
CA LEU A 50 -15.31 11.84 1.25
C LEU A 50 -14.46 13.11 1.11
N THR A 51 -13.64 13.18 0.07
CA THR A 51 -12.81 14.36 -0.21
C THR A 51 -13.66 15.61 -0.51
N ALA A 52 -14.71 15.48 -1.32
CA ALA A 52 -15.59 16.62 -1.66
C ALA A 52 -16.37 17.15 -0.45
N ALA A 53 -16.70 16.27 0.49
CA ALA A 53 -17.35 16.63 1.74
C ALA A 53 -16.35 17.01 2.85
N SER A 54 -15.05 17.15 2.55
CA SER A 54 -13.97 17.44 3.50
C SER A 54 -13.95 16.48 4.71
N HIS A 55 -14.35 15.21 4.51
CA HIS A 55 -14.26 14.20 5.55
C HIS A 55 -12.85 13.59 5.55
N PRO A 56 -12.13 13.65 6.68
CA PRO A 56 -10.79 13.08 6.75
C PRO A 56 -10.86 11.56 6.60
N TRP A 57 -9.97 11.02 5.78
CA TRP A 57 -9.81 9.59 5.58
C TRP A 57 -8.33 9.26 5.36
N ALA A 58 -7.99 8.01 5.63
CA ALA A 58 -6.62 7.52 5.54
C ALA A 58 -6.58 6.13 4.92
N ILE A 59 -5.44 5.79 4.31
CA ILE A 59 -5.13 4.41 3.93
C ILE A 59 -4.16 3.85 4.97
N VAL A 60 -4.48 2.67 5.50
CA VAL A 60 -3.61 1.93 6.43
C VAL A 60 -3.33 0.53 5.85
N THR A 61 -2.14 0.33 5.31
CA THR A 61 -1.79 -0.85 4.51
C THR A 61 -0.52 -1.55 5.00
N SER A 62 -0.44 -2.86 4.74
CA SER A 62 0.78 -3.66 4.96
C SER A 62 1.74 -3.62 3.77
N GLY A 63 1.37 -2.90 2.70
CA GLY A 63 2.23 -2.61 1.57
C GLY A 63 3.15 -1.44 1.83
N THR A 64 4.29 -1.40 1.16
CA THR A 64 5.24 -0.29 1.26
C THR A 64 4.79 0.95 0.50
N SER A 65 5.41 2.09 0.77
CA SER A 65 5.13 3.34 0.07
C SER A 65 5.19 3.21 -1.47
N PRO A 66 6.22 2.60 -2.10
CA PRO A 66 6.26 2.42 -3.55
C PRO A 66 5.12 1.53 -4.09
N LEU A 67 4.66 0.56 -3.31
CA LEU A 67 3.57 -0.32 -3.71
C LEU A 67 2.25 0.45 -3.79
N VAL A 68 1.86 1.09 -2.68
CA VAL A 68 0.57 1.76 -2.58
C VAL A 68 0.50 2.98 -3.48
N THR A 69 1.56 3.80 -3.55
CA THR A 69 1.60 4.97 -4.42
C THR A 69 1.61 4.55 -5.90
N GLY A 70 2.31 3.46 -6.24
CA GLY A 70 2.28 2.88 -7.58
C GLY A 70 0.86 2.46 -7.98
N TRP A 71 0.12 1.76 -7.12
CA TRP A 71 -1.27 1.38 -7.42
C TRP A 71 -2.22 2.58 -7.51
N LEU A 72 -2.11 3.56 -6.62
CA LEU A 72 -2.91 4.78 -6.69
C LEU A 72 -2.67 5.53 -8.00
N ASN A 73 -1.43 5.56 -8.48
CA ASN A 73 -1.08 6.15 -9.77
C ASN A 73 -1.62 5.34 -10.96
N VAL A 74 -1.42 4.01 -10.98
CA VAL A 74 -1.93 3.14 -12.06
C VAL A 74 -3.44 3.29 -12.20
N LEU A 75 -4.17 3.24 -11.07
CA LEU A 75 -5.63 3.31 -11.05
C LEU A 75 -6.17 4.75 -11.04
N GLN A 76 -5.29 5.76 -11.02
CA GLN A 76 -5.64 7.18 -10.92
C GLN A 76 -6.60 7.47 -9.75
N LEU A 77 -6.46 6.77 -8.62
CA LEU A 77 -7.33 6.94 -7.45
C LEU A 77 -6.94 8.18 -6.63
N PRO A 78 -7.89 8.81 -5.92
CA PRO A 78 -7.58 9.89 -4.99
C PRO A 78 -6.50 9.48 -3.97
N ILE A 79 -5.55 10.37 -3.73
CA ILE A 79 -4.51 10.18 -2.72
C ILE A 79 -5.01 10.81 -1.41
N PRO A 80 -5.03 10.07 -0.28
CA PRO A 80 -5.41 10.63 1.01
C PRO A 80 -4.34 11.57 1.54
N GLU A 81 -4.73 12.49 2.43
CA GLU A 81 -3.79 13.30 3.20
C GLU A 81 -2.92 12.43 4.14
N HIS A 82 -3.51 11.37 4.68
CA HIS A 82 -2.84 10.44 5.58
C HIS A 82 -2.71 9.05 4.94
N LEU A 83 -1.48 8.57 4.85
CA LEU A 83 -1.13 7.26 4.33
C LEU A 83 -0.14 6.59 5.28
N VAL A 84 -0.57 5.48 5.90
CA VAL A 84 0.25 4.67 6.81
C VAL A 84 0.65 3.38 6.08
N VAL A 85 1.94 3.20 5.88
CA VAL A 85 2.52 2.06 5.14
C VAL A 85 3.29 1.10 6.03
N ALA A 86 3.74 -0.01 5.46
CA ALA A 86 4.42 -1.08 6.17
C ALA A 86 5.62 -0.62 7.01
N GLU A 87 6.39 0.32 6.48
CA GLU A 87 7.62 0.86 7.06
C GLU A 87 7.41 1.99 8.08
N ASP A 88 6.19 2.54 8.19
CA ASP A 88 5.88 3.61 9.15
C ASP A 88 5.66 3.07 10.57
N VAL A 89 5.39 1.77 10.70
CA VAL A 89 5.06 1.12 11.97
C VAL A 89 6.10 0.06 12.33
N PRO A 90 6.61 0.04 13.57
CA PRO A 90 7.57 -0.98 14.00
C PRO A 90 6.92 -2.38 13.99
N ASN A 91 5.68 -2.47 14.46
CA ASN A 91 4.85 -3.67 14.45
C ASN A 91 3.70 -3.50 13.45
N GLY A 92 3.46 -4.51 12.63
CA GLY A 92 2.38 -4.49 11.66
C GLY A 92 1.12 -5.11 12.26
N LYS A 93 0.01 -5.07 11.52
CA LYS A 93 -1.26 -5.73 11.92
C LYS A 93 -0.99 -7.16 12.42
N PRO A 94 -1.60 -7.60 13.54
CA PRO A 94 -2.77 -7.01 14.21
C PRO A 94 -2.44 -5.95 15.27
N ASP A 95 -1.17 -5.55 15.43
CA ASP A 95 -0.84 -4.44 16.32
C ASP A 95 -1.55 -3.15 15.85
N PRO A 96 -2.14 -2.37 16.78
CA PRO A 96 -2.95 -1.20 16.47
C PRO A 96 -2.15 -0.05 15.85
#